data_AF-A0A090AMN7-F1
#
_entry.id   AF-A0A090AMN7-F1
#
_cell.length_a   1.000
_cell.length_b   1.000
_cell.length_c   1.000
_cell.angle_alpha   90.00
_cell.angle_beta   90.00
_cell.angle_gamma   90.00
#
_symmetry.space_group_name_H-M   'P 1'
#
loop_
_entity.id
_entity.type
_entity.pdbx_description
1 polymer ?
#
loop_
_entity_poly.entity_id
_entity_poly.type
_entity_poly.pdbx_seq_one_letter_code
_entity_poly.pdbx_strand_id
1 'polypeptide(L)'
;MAYNKFTIDSVKKSLGIKIRGHVLLFEPIKPVEPSEVLEKFLARYLSLGSAIGTEKARSEFIIAPILAELTELTNHSVSLFSGVEFNLDEEKGLNGRCDFIVSASSVQYSVEAPILIVV
;
A
#
# COMPACT_ATOMS: atom_id res chain seq x y z
N MET A 1 9.13 -9.54 -16.84
CA MET A 1 9.93 -8.95 -15.72
C MET A 1 8.95 -8.69 -14.59
N ALA A 2 9.22 -9.04 -13.33
CA ALA A 2 8.27 -8.72 -12.24
C ALA A 2 8.29 -7.22 -11.87
N TYR A 3 7.32 -6.73 -11.09
CA TYR A 3 7.23 -5.33 -10.66
C TYR A 3 8.54 -4.78 -10.10
N ASN A 4 9.25 -5.58 -9.29
CA ASN A 4 10.52 -5.23 -8.66
C ASN A 4 11.71 -5.10 -9.62
N LYS A 5 11.51 -5.29 -10.93
CA LYS A 5 12.54 -5.13 -11.97
C LYS A 5 12.35 -3.87 -12.81
N PHE A 6 11.25 -3.13 -12.61
CA PHE A 6 11.07 -1.87 -13.32
C PHE A 6 12.01 -0.78 -12.78
N THR A 7 12.51 0.03 -13.70
CA THR A 7 13.11 1.33 -13.40
C THR A 7 12.23 2.41 -14.03
N ILE A 8 12.37 3.65 -13.58
CA ILE A 8 11.65 4.79 -14.18
C ILE A 8 11.82 4.83 -15.71
N ASP A 9 13.03 4.59 -16.21
CA ASP A 9 13.30 4.63 -17.65
C ASP A 9 12.70 3.45 -18.41
N SER A 10 12.68 2.24 -17.81
CA SER A 10 12.03 1.10 -18.45
C SER A 10 10.51 1.29 -18.51
N VAL A 11 9.91 1.82 -17.45
CA VAL A 11 8.47 2.15 -17.42
C VAL A 11 8.09 3.15 -18.52
N LYS A 12 8.87 4.23 -18.70
CA LYS A 12 8.63 5.20 -19.78
C LYS A 12 8.69 4.57 -21.17
N LYS A 13 9.73 3.77 -21.43
CA LYS A 13 9.97 3.16 -22.75
C LYS A 13 8.99 2.04 -23.07
N SER A 14 8.76 1.15 -22.12
CA SER A 14 8.00 -0.09 -22.34
C SER A 14 6.49 0.09 -22.17
N LEU A 15 6.05 1.03 -21.32
CA LEU A 15 4.63 1.25 -21.03
C LEU A 15 4.10 2.59 -21.55
N GLY A 16 4.94 3.42 -22.17
CA GLY A 16 4.53 4.73 -22.72
C GLY A 16 4.10 5.74 -21.65
N ILE A 17 4.48 5.53 -20.39
CA ILE A 17 4.07 6.37 -19.26
C ILE A 17 4.85 7.70 -19.28
N LYS A 18 4.11 8.81 -19.17
CA LYS A 18 4.68 10.15 -19.02
C LYS A 18 4.79 10.51 -17.55
N ILE A 19 6.01 10.76 -17.08
CA ILE A 19 6.25 11.21 -15.70
C ILE A 19 6.12 12.73 -15.64
N ARG A 20 5.31 13.21 -14.70
CA ARG A 20 5.20 14.63 -14.34
C ARG A 20 5.69 14.80 -12.90
N GLY A 21 6.71 15.63 -12.71
CA GLY A 21 7.14 16.05 -11.38
C GLY A 21 6.31 17.23 -10.87
N HIS A 22 6.28 17.43 -9.55
CA HIS A 22 5.68 18.60 -8.90
C HIS A 22 4.20 18.83 -9.22
N VAL A 23 3.42 17.75 -9.38
CA VAL A 23 1.96 17.83 -9.50
C VAL A 23 1.34 17.67 -8.13
N LEU A 24 0.49 18.61 -7.72
CA LEU A 24 -0.37 18.44 -6.57
C LEU A 24 -1.45 17.39 -6.95
N LEU A 25 -1.33 16.18 -6.41
CA LEU A 25 -2.27 15.08 -6.72
C LEU A 25 -3.59 15.19 -5.96
N PHE A 26 -3.55 15.78 -4.77
CA PHE A 26 -4.69 15.90 -3.87
C PHE A 26 -4.76 17.32 -3.34
N GLU A 27 -5.97 17.84 -3.17
CA GLU A 27 -6.17 19.09 -2.45
C GLU A 27 -5.75 18.92 -0.98
N PRO A 28 -5.33 19.99 -0.29
CA PRO A 28 -5.08 19.93 1.14
C PRO A 28 -6.31 19.43 1.90
N ILE A 29 -6.19 18.28 2.56
CA ILE A 29 -7.23 17.71 3.41
C ILE A 29 -6.93 17.98 4.89
N LYS A 30 -7.96 17.95 5.72
CA LYS A 30 -7.77 17.97 7.18
C LYS A 30 -7.16 16.63 7.62
N PRO A 31 -6.15 16.64 8.51
CA PRO A 31 -5.65 15.41 9.13
C PRO A 31 -6.77 14.66 9.85
N VAL A 32 -6.68 13.33 9.85
CA VAL A 32 -7.54 12.45 10.62
C VAL A 32 -6.71 11.89 11.77
N GLU A 33 -7.25 11.98 12.98
CA GLU A 33 -6.59 11.42 14.17
C GLU A 33 -6.74 9.89 14.18
N PRO A 34 -5.70 9.15 14.60
CA PRO A 34 -5.77 7.70 14.74
C PRO A 34 -6.74 7.29 15.85
N SER A 35 -7.32 6.10 15.76
CA SER A 35 -8.06 5.53 16.89
C SER A 35 -7.17 5.29 18.10
N GLU A 36 -7.78 5.30 19.28
CA GLU A 36 -7.12 4.92 20.55
C GLU A 36 -6.51 3.50 20.48
N VAL A 37 -7.10 2.61 19.66
CA VAL A 37 -6.60 1.25 19.44
C VAL A 37 -5.26 1.29 18.71
N LEU A 38 -5.18 2.03 17.59
CA LEU A 38 -3.94 2.18 16.84
C LEU A 38 -2.86 2.89 17.67
N GLU A 39 -3.22 3.95 18.40
CA GLU A 39 -2.29 4.66 19.28
C GLU A 39 -1.67 3.74 20.32
N LYS A 40 -2.49 2.95 21.03
CA LYS A 40 -2.01 2.00 22.04
C LYS A 40 -1.17 0.89 21.43
N PHE A 41 -1.53 0.41 20.23
CA PHE A 41 -0.75 -0.60 19.52
C PHE A 41 0.64 -0.07 19.18
N LEU A 42 0.72 1.10 18.53
CA LEU A 42 1.99 1.71 18.13
C LEU A 42 2.84 2.09 19.34
N ALA A 43 2.25 2.62 20.41
CA ALA A 43 2.96 2.92 21.65
C ALA A 43 3.67 1.68 22.24
N ARG A 44 3.09 0.48 22.06
CA ARG A 44 3.66 -0.77 22.54
C ARG A 44 4.68 -1.40 21.58
N TYR A 45 4.44 -1.35 20.27
CA TYR A 45 5.19 -2.17 19.30
C TYR A 45 6.07 -1.39 18.34
N LEU A 46 5.98 -0.05 18.27
CA LEU A 46 6.80 0.76 17.36
C LEU A 46 8.30 0.55 17.60
N SER A 47 8.73 0.60 18.86
CA SER A 47 10.14 0.38 19.24
C SER A 47 10.59 -1.05 18.92
N LEU A 48 9.72 -2.04 19.06
CA LEU A 48 10.02 -3.44 18.73
C LEU A 48 10.21 -3.62 17.22
N GLY A 49 9.26 -3.13 16.41
CA GLY A 49 9.34 -3.20 14.95
C GLY A 49 10.59 -2.49 14.42
N SER A 50 10.96 -1.37 15.03
CA SER A 50 12.16 -0.61 14.70
C SER A 50 13.45 -1.35 15.11
N ALA A 51 13.49 -1.92 16.32
CA ALA A 51 14.66 -2.60 16.86
C ALA A 51 15.00 -3.91 16.13
N ILE A 52 13.98 -4.68 15.72
CA ILE A 52 14.19 -5.90 14.92
C ILE A 52 14.78 -5.53 13.53
N GLY A 53 14.38 -4.39 12.97
CA GLY A 53 15.05 -3.78 11.81
C GLY A 53 14.81 -4.49 10.46
N THR A 54 14.06 -5.59 10.42
CA THR A 54 13.71 -6.27 9.17
C THR A 54 12.52 -5.61 8.49
N GLU A 55 12.42 -5.76 7.16
CA GLU A 55 11.24 -5.32 6.38
C GLU A 55 9.96 -5.93 6.95
N LYS A 56 9.99 -7.24 7.24
CA LYS A 56 8.86 -7.95 7.84
C LYS A 56 8.40 -7.34 9.16
N ALA A 57 9.33 -7.03 10.07
CA ALA A 57 8.97 -6.43 11.37
C ALA A 57 8.37 -5.04 11.23
N ARG A 58 8.87 -4.20 10.30
CA ARG A 58 8.24 -2.90 10.00
C ARG A 58 6.85 -3.08 9.40
N SER A 59 6.70 -4.02 8.47
CA SER A 59 5.42 -4.32 7.84
C SER A 59 4.38 -4.78 8.85
N GLU A 60 4.72 -5.68 9.77
CA GLU A 60 3.77 -6.26 10.74
C GLU A 60 3.47 -5.35 11.94
N PHE A 61 4.47 -4.63 12.47
CA PHE A 61 4.30 -3.86 13.70
C PHE A 61 4.05 -2.37 13.50
N ILE A 62 4.18 -1.86 12.27
CA ILE A 62 4.05 -0.42 11.97
C ILE A 62 3.10 -0.19 10.80
N ILE A 63 3.42 -0.73 9.62
CA ILE A 63 2.70 -0.41 8.37
C ILE A 63 1.31 -1.05 8.34
N ALA A 64 1.21 -2.35 8.56
CA ALA A 64 -0.08 -3.07 8.50
C ALA A 64 -1.11 -2.54 9.51
N PRO A 65 -0.78 -2.23 10.78
CA PRO A 65 -1.71 -1.61 11.70
C PRO A 65 -2.24 -0.25 11.21
N ILE A 66 -1.37 0.60 10.65
CA ILE A 66 -1.75 1.91 10.10
C ILE A 66 -2.69 1.74 8.90
N LEU A 67 -2.40 0.79 8.00
CA LEU A 67 -3.24 0.54 6.83
C LEU A 67 -4.58 -0.11 7.21
N ALA A 68 -4.59 -0.97 8.23
CA ALA A 68 -5.83 -1.59 8.73
C ALA A 68 -6.77 -0.56 9.36
N GLU A 69 -6.24 0.50 9.97
CA GLU A 69 -7.06 1.62 10.47
C GLU A 69 -7.90 2.26 9.35
N LEU A 70 -7.43 2.25 8.10
CA LEU A 70 -8.20 2.77 6.96
C LEU A 70 -9.52 2.02 6.75
N THR A 71 -9.56 0.70 7.01
CA THR A 71 -10.80 -0.07 6.87
C THR A 71 -11.81 0.35 7.94
N GLU A 72 -11.35 0.64 9.16
CA GLU A 72 -12.20 1.13 10.25
C GLU A 72 -12.71 2.55 9.98
N LEU A 73 -11.82 3.48 9.65
CA LEU A 73 -12.15 4.90 9.41
C LEU A 73 -13.12 5.09 8.23
N THR A 74 -13.12 4.17 7.27
CA THR A 74 -14.00 4.22 6.10
C THR A 74 -15.24 3.33 6.24
N ASN A 75 -15.56 2.86 7.46
CA ASN A 75 -16.67 1.93 7.72
C ASN A 75 -16.66 0.71 6.78
N HIS A 76 -15.47 0.14 6.58
CA HIS A 76 -15.24 -1.05 5.75
C HIS A 76 -15.65 -0.89 4.28
N SER A 77 -15.65 0.35 3.77
CA SER A 77 -15.87 0.62 2.34
C SER A 77 -14.61 0.45 1.48
N VAL A 78 -13.47 0.20 2.12
CA VAL A 78 -12.21 -0.19 1.49
C VAL A 78 -11.73 -1.54 2.02
N SER A 79 -10.95 -2.26 1.22
CA SER A 79 -10.35 -3.54 1.60
C SER A 79 -8.83 -3.48 1.53
N LEU A 80 -8.18 -4.20 2.44
CA LEU A 80 -6.73 -4.25 2.58
C LEU A 80 -6.21 -5.63 2.22
N PHE A 81 -5.24 -5.69 1.32
CA PHE A 81 -4.55 -6.92 0.94
C PHE A 81 -3.08 -6.82 1.31
N SER A 82 -2.55 -7.87 1.95
CA SER A 82 -1.16 -7.92 2.42
C SER A 82 -0.43 -9.11 1.81
N GLY A 83 0.66 -8.86 1.09
CA GLY A 83 1.50 -9.88 0.50
C GLY A 83 0.79 -10.73 -0.55
N VAL A 84 -0.02 -10.12 -1.41
CA VAL A 84 -0.80 -10.84 -2.44
C VAL A 84 -0.12 -10.81 -3.79
N GLU A 85 -0.34 -11.85 -4.60
CA GLU A 85 0.06 -11.87 -6.01
C GLU A 85 -0.84 -10.91 -6.80
N PHE A 86 -0.24 -10.10 -7.66
CA PHE A 86 -0.94 -9.09 -8.45
C PHE A 86 -0.54 -9.18 -9.93
N ASN A 87 -1.00 -10.24 -10.59
CA ASN A 87 -0.59 -10.58 -11.95
C ASN A 87 -1.61 -10.08 -12.96
N LEU A 88 -1.36 -8.92 -13.55
CA LEU A 88 -2.26 -8.27 -14.51
C LEU A 88 -1.93 -8.61 -15.96
N ASP A 89 -0.65 -8.61 -16.32
CA ASP A 89 -0.17 -8.88 -17.69
C ASP A 89 1.27 -9.41 -17.63
N GLU A 90 1.41 -10.73 -17.61
CA GLU A 90 2.71 -11.38 -17.47
C GLU A 90 3.65 -11.10 -18.65
N GLU A 91 3.09 -10.99 -19.86
CA GLU A 91 3.85 -10.71 -21.08
C GLU A 91 4.51 -9.33 -21.01
N LYS A 92 3.82 -8.33 -20.46
CA LYS A 92 4.36 -6.99 -20.23
C LYS A 92 5.16 -6.86 -18.93
N GLY A 93 5.23 -7.91 -18.13
CA GLY A 93 5.89 -7.87 -16.84
C GLY A 93 5.09 -7.20 -15.72
N LEU A 94 3.79 -7.01 -15.89
CA LEU A 94 2.90 -6.51 -14.84
C LEU A 94 2.47 -7.68 -13.95
N ASN A 95 3.43 -8.23 -13.22
CA ASN A 95 3.26 -9.37 -12.33
C ASN A 95 4.19 -9.32 -11.13
N GLY A 96 3.83 -10.09 -10.10
CA GLY A 96 4.58 -10.28 -8.89
C GLY A 96 3.76 -9.94 -7.64
N ARG A 97 4.39 -10.22 -6.51
CA ARG A 97 3.84 -9.97 -5.18
C ARG A 97 3.92 -8.49 -4.80
N CYS A 98 2.83 -7.96 -4.27
CA CYS A 98 2.78 -6.64 -3.66
C CYS A 98 2.67 -6.75 -2.14
N ASP A 99 3.39 -5.90 -1.41
CA ASP A 99 3.37 -5.92 0.06
C ASP A 99 2.02 -5.47 0.60
N PHE A 100 1.48 -4.35 0.11
CA PHE A 100 0.16 -3.88 0.50
C PHE A 100 -0.59 -3.28 -0.68
N ILE A 101 -1.89 -3.60 -0.79
CA ILE A 101 -2.82 -2.98 -1.73
C ILE A 101 -4.07 -2.58 -0.94
N VAL A 102 -4.50 -1.34 -1.11
CA VAL A 102 -5.81 -0.86 -0.63
C VAL A 102 -6.72 -0.72 -1.83
N SER A 103 -7.88 -1.34 -1.78
CA SER A 103 -8.91 -1.28 -2.83
C SER A 103 -10.08 -0.45 -2.33
N ALA A 104 -10.60 0.44 -3.18
CA ALA A 104 -11.82 1.21 -2.88
C ALA A 104 -13.07 0.35 -3.11
N SER A 105 -13.15 -0.78 -2.42
CA SER A 105 -14.25 -1.73 -2.46
C SER A 105 -14.37 -2.42 -1.10
N SER A 106 -15.58 -2.76 -0.69
CA SER A 106 -15.83 -3.57 0.51
C SER A 106 -15.52 -5.06 0.31
N VAL A 107 -15.12 -5.47 -0.90
CA VAL A 107 -14.82 -6.87 -1.23
C VAL A 107 -13.40 -7.21 -0.75
N GLN A 108 -13.29 -8.12 0.23
CA GLN A 108 -12.02 -8.55 0.84
C GLN A 108 -11.37 -9.78 0.17
N TYR A 109 -12.04 -10.37 -0.83
CA TYR A 109 -11.60 -11.59 -1.51
C TYR A 109 -10.98 -11.34 -2.88
N SER A 110 -11.17 -10.16 -3.45
CA SER A 110 -10.69 -9.79 -4.77
C SER A 110 -10.25 -8.33 -4.76
N VAL A 111 -9.08 -8.07 -5.35
CA VAL A 111 -8.60 -6.71 -5.58
C VAL A 111 -9.44 -6.09 -6.70
N GLU A 112 -10.07 -4.95 -6.43
CA GLU A 112 -10.93 -4.25 -7.39
C GLU A 112 -10.42 -2.83 -7.63
N ALA A 113 -10.56 -2.34 -8.86
CA ALA A 113 -10.21 -0.96 -9.15
C ALA A 113 -11.29 0.00 -8.60
N PRO A 114 -10.92 1.21 -8.12
CA PRO A 114 -9.56 1.74 -8.07
C PRO A 114 -8.76 1.24 -6.87
N ILE A 115 -7.43 1.12 -7.05
CA ILE A 115 -6.49 0.71 -6.01
C ILE A 115 -5.49 1.81 -5.67
N LEU A 116 -5.06 1.81 -4.42
CA LEU A 116 -3.92 2.55 -3.90
C LEU A 116 -2.85 1.53 -3.47
N ILE A 117 -1.61 1.75 -3.92
CA ILE A 117 -0.45 0.96 -3.50
C ILE A 117 0.51 1.90 -2.78
N VAL A 118 0.96 1.50 -1.60
CA VAL A 118 2.00 2.18 -0.82
C VAL A 118 3.26 1.31 -0.91
N VAL A 119 4.33 1.87 -1.48
CA VAL A 119 5.66 1.25 -1.66
C VAL A 119 6.71 1.97 -0.85
#